data_AF-A0A5M8NXZ3-F1
#
_entry.id   AF-A0A5M8NXZ3-F1
#
_cell.length_a   1.000
_cell.length_b   1.000
_cell.length_c   1.000
_cell.angle_alpha   90.00
_cell.angle_beta   90.00
_cell.angle_gamma   90.00
#
_symmetry.space_group_name_H-M   'P 1'
#
loop_
_entity.id
_entity.type
_entity.pdbx_description
1 polymer ?
#
loop_
_entity_poly.entity_id
_entity_poly.type
_entity_poly.pdbx_seq_one_letter_code
_entity_poly.pdbx_strand_id
1 'polypeptide(L)'
;AVNRAMVVVDMPFGSYQGNSKEGIVSAVRIMKESHADALKLEGGEEVIDTVKRILGAGIPVMGHLGLMPQSINKYGTYAVRAKDTAEADKLIRDAHLLEEAGCFGIVLEKIPATLAKRVANELTIPMIGIGAGGQVDGQVLVIQDMLGMSKEFSPRFLRRYADLHTVMTEAIQQYVTDVKNSDFPNEKEQY
;
A
#
# COMPACT_ATOMS: atom_id res chain seq x y z
N ALA A 1 -9.97 14.51 9.85
CA ALA A 1 -8.49 14.40 9.87
C ALA A 1 -8.08 13.57 11.09
N VAL A 2 -6.91 12.90 11.02
CA VAL A 2 -6.30 12.18 12.16
C VAL A 2 -5.39 13.12 12.96
N ASN A 3 -5.23 12.89 14.27
CA ASN A 3 -4.49 13.82 15.15
C ASN A 3 -3.07 13.33 15.55
N ARG A 4 -2.76 12.05 15.32
CA ARG A 4 -1.51 11.41 15.78
C ARG A 4 -0.86 10.49 14.77
N ALA A 5 -1.65 9.87 13.90
CA ALA A 5 -1.14 8.94 12.90
C ALA A 5 -0.49 9.72 11.76
N MET A 6 0.66 9.23 11.28
CA MET A 6 1.27 9.71 10.04
C MET A 6 0.43 9.23 8.85
N VAL A 7 -0.03 10.17 8.03
CA VAL A 7 -0.78 9.93 6.80
C VAL A 7 0.19 9.91 5.63
N VAL A 8 0.31 8.75 4.99
CA VAL A 8 1.11 8.57 3.78
C VAL A 8 0.16 8.39 2.60
N VAL A 9 0.37 9.17 1.54
CA VAL A 9 -0.44 9.10 0.31
C VAL A 9 0.39 8.52 -0.83
N ASP A 10 -0.20 7.59 -1.56
CA ASP A 10 0.43 7.07 -2.77
C ASP A 10 0.47 8.10 -3.89
N MET A 11 1.63 8.19 -4.54
CA MET A 11 1.69 8.82 -5.86
C MET A 11 1.13 7.84 -6.91
N PRO A 12 0.09 8.24 -7.67
CA PRO A 12 -0.55 7.33 -8.62
C PRO A 12 0.32 7.05 -9.85
N PHE A 13 0.03 5.96 -10.54
CA PHE A 13 0.68 5.60 -11.80
C PHE A 13 0.65 6.75 -12.81
N GLY A 14 1.77 6.96 -13.50
CA GLY A 14 1.95 7.99 -14.52
C GLY A 14 2.27 9.38 -13.95
N SER A 15 2.22 9.56 -12.63
CA SER A 15 2.46 10.88 -12.02
C SER A 15 3.92 11.18 -11.69
N TYR A 16 4.81 10.18 -11.67
CA TYR A 16 6.20 10.34 -11.20
C TYR A 16 7.27 9.52 -11.96
N GLN A 17 6.87 8.52 -12.74
CA GLN A 17 7.80 7.59 -13.39
C GLN A 17 8.48 8.16 -14.65
N GLY A 18 7.79 9.05 -15.39
CA GLY A 18 8.26 9.50 -16.71
C GLY A 18 9.30 10.62 -16.65
N ASN A 19 9.01 11.68 -15.89
CA ASN A 19 9.85 12.87 -15.81
C ASN A 19 9.91 13.36 -14.37
N SER A 20 11.11 13.45 -13.81
CA SER A 20 11.32 13.87 -12.43
C SER A 20 10.86 15.32 -12.14
N LYS A 21 10.81 16.20 -13.16
CA LYS A 21 10.21 17.54 -13.03
C LYS A 21 8.68 17.49 -12.92
N GLU A 22 8.04 16.60 -13.67
CA GLU A 22 6.59 16.39 -13.55
C GLU A 22 6.25 15.68 -12.23
N GLY A 23 7.10 14.74 -11.81
CA GLY A 23 7.01 14.06 -10.53
C GLY A 23 6.93 15.02 -9.35
N ILE A 24 7.82 16.02 -9.28
CA ILE A 24 7.76 17.01 -8.19
C ILE A 24 6.51 17.90 -8.29
N VAL A 25 6.04 18.27 -9.49
CA VAL A 25 4.80 19.05 -9.65
C VAL A 25 3.60 18.26 -9.13
N SER A 26 3.50 16.98 -9.49
CA SER A 26 2.48 16.05 -8.98
C SER A 26 2.56 15.91 -7.47
N ALA A 27 3.77 15.70 -6.92
CA ALA A 27 4.00 15.56 -5.48
C ALA A 27 3.53 16.79 -4.70
N VAL A 28 3.93 18.00 -5.13
CA VAL A 28 3.50 19.26 -4.50
C VAL A 28 1.99 19.43 -4.55
N ARG A 29 1.35 19.08 -5.68
CA ARG A 29 -0.10 19.14 -5.80
C ARG A 29 -0.78 18.18 -4.83
N ILE A 30 -0.35 16.92 -4.76
CA ILE A 30 -0.89 15.92 -3.84
C ILE A 30 -0.76 16.40 -2.39
N MET A 31 0.40 16.91 -1.99
CA MET A 31 0.59 17.42 -0.62
C MET A 31 -0.33 18.60 -0.30
N LYS A 32 -0.53 19.52 -1.24
CA LYS A 32 -1.44 20.67 -1.06
C LYS A 32 -2.91 20.28 -0.97
N GLU A 33 -3.34 19.31 -1.76
CA GLU A 33 -4.75 18.89 -1.82
C GLU A 33 -5.11 17.91 -0.70
N SER A 34 -4.20 16.99 -0.35
CA SER A 34 -4.45 15.95 0.64
C SER A 34 -4.11 16.36 2.07
N HIS A 35 -3.19 17.32 2.24
CA HIS A 35 -2.59 17.66 3.53
C HIS A 35 -1.98 16.45 4.26
N ALA A 36 -1.51 15.45 3.50
CA ALA A 36 -0.80 14.29 4.04
C ALA A 36 0.57 14.69 4.61
N ASP A 37 1.16 13.78 5.39
CA ASP A 37 2.46 13.98 6.01
C ASP A 37 3.62 13.54 5.10
N ALA A 38 3.36 12.58 4.21
CA ALA A 38 4.37 11.98 3.33
C ALA A 38 3.77 11.37 2.06
N LEU A 39 4.65 11.05 1.11
CA LEU A 39 4.29 10.36 -0.13
C LEU A 39 4.90 8.95 -0.19
N LYS A 40 4.18 7.99 -0.79
CA LYS A 40 4.70 6.67 -1.14
C LYS A 40 4.86 6.53 -2.65
N LEU A 41 6.01 6.02 -3.09
CA LEU A 41 6.33 5.81 -4.50
C LEU A 41 6.77 4.37 -4.73
N GLU A 42 6.27 3.75 -5.80
CA GLU A 42 6.73 2.44 -6.26
C GLU A 42 7.91 2.59 -7.22
N GLY A 43 9.02 1.92 -6.91
CA GLY A 43 10.18 1.84 -7.79
C GLY A 43 11.49 1.97 -7.04
N GLY A 44 12.55 1.42 -7.63
CA GLY A 44 13.92 1.53 -7.13
C GLY A 44 14.74 2.53 -7.92
N GLU A 45 15.86 2.06 -8.46
CA GLU A 45 16.77 2.83 -9.33
C GLU A 45 16.04 3.63 -10.42
N GLU A 46 15.01 3.05 -11.04
CA GLU A 46 14.27 3.66 -12.15
C GLU A 46 13.55 4.97 -11.82
N VAL A 47 13.25 5.25 -10.54
CA VAL A 47 12.54 6.48 -10.12
C VAL A 47 13.38 7.34 -9.17
N ILE A 48 14.66 7.01 -8.99
CA ILE A 48 15.52 7.62 -7.98
C ILE A 48 15.69 9.13 -8.17
N ASP A 49 15.73 9.59 -9.42
CA ASP A 49 15.83 11.02 -9.73
C ASP A 49 14.58 11.78 -9.29
N THR A 50 13.41 11.17 -9.41
CA THR A 50 12.15 11.74 -8.92
C THR A 50 12.13 11.78 -7.40
N VAL A 51 12.53 10.68 -6.74
CA VAL A 51 12.66 10.60 -5.27
C VAL A 51 13.57 11.71 -4.74
N LYS A 52 14.77 11.87 -5.31
CA LYS A 52 15.73 12.91 -4.90
C LYS A 52 15.17 14.32 -5.05
N ARG A 53 14.41 14.61 -6.10
CA ARG A 53 13.76 15.92 -6.28
C ARG A 53 12.67 16.18 -5.26
N ILE A 54 11.85 15.17 -4.95
CA ILE A 54 10.77 15.25 -3.96
C ILE A 54 11.35 15.50 -2.56
N LEU A 55 12.37 14.72 -2.18
CA LEU A 55 13.11 14.91 -0.93
C LEU A 55 13.79 16.27 -0.87
N GLY A 56 14.43 16.72 -1.97
CA GLY A 56 15.04 18.05 -2.07
C GLY A 56 14.06 19.22 -1.93
N ALA A 57 12.77 18.99 -2.18
CA ALA A 57 11.70 19.96 -1.93
C ALA A 57 11.14 19.89 -0.50
N GLY A 58 11.69 19.03 0.35
CA GLY A 58 11.28 18.87 1.75
C GLY A 58 10.07 17.97 1.97
N ILE A 59 9.67 17.17 0.98
CA ILE A 59 8.53 16.25 1.10
C ILE A 59 9.06 14.86 1.52
N PRO A 60 8.65 14.30 2.67
CA PRO A 60 9.07 12.96 3.09
C PRO A 60 8.58 11.87 2.14
N VAL A 61 9.45 10.89 1.87
CA VAL A 61 9.15 9.78 0.95
C VAL A 61 9.31 8.42 1.63
N MET A 62 8.29 7.59 1.47
CA MET A 62 8.32 6.15 1.71
C MET A 62 8.51 5.42 0.37
N GLY A 63 9.51 4.55 0.29
CA GLY A 63 9.70 3.69 -0.88
C GLY A 63 8.73 2.51 -0.90
N HIS A 64 8.56 1.88 -2.05
CA HIS A 64 7.84 0.61 -2.19
C HIS A 64 8.57 -0.28 -3.21
N LEU A 65 9.02 -1.45 -2.76
CA LEU A 65 9.71 -2.48 -3.54
C LEU A 65 9.02 -3.85 -3.44
N GLY A 66 9.40 -4.76 -4.33
CA GLY A 66 8.82 -6.10 -4.43
C GLY A 66 7.79 -6.16 -5.54
N LEU A 67 6.58 -6.64 -5.23
CA LEU A 67 5.45 -6.53 -6.14
C LEU A 67 4.92 -5.10 -6.11
N MET A 68 5.06 -4.38 -7.21
CA MET A 68 4.59 -3.01 -7.38
C MET A 68 3.36 -3.01 -8.30
N PRO A 69 2.13 -2.89 -7.78
CA PRO A 69 0.89 -3.00 -8.55
C PRO A 69 0.81 -2.04 -9.74
N GLN A 70 1.39 -0.84 -9.66
CA GLN A 70 1.40 0.12 -10.77
C GLN A 70 2.20 -0.37 -11.99
N SER A 71 3.10 -1.34 -11.77
CA SER A 71 3.91 -1.97 -12.81
C SER A 71 3.31 -3.29 -13.31
N ILE A 72 2.03 -3.58 -13.05
CA ILE A 72 1.39 -4.85 -13.44
C ILE A 72 1.53 -5.16 -14.94
N ASN A 73 1.43 -4.15 -15.81
CA ASN A 73 1.57 -4.35 -17.26
C ASN A 73 3.02 -4.73 -17.67
N LYS A 74 4.01 -4.32 -16.89
CA LYS A 74 5.42 -4.71 -17.08
C LYS A 74 5.67 -6.13 -16.55
N TYR A 75 4.97 -6.53 -15.49
CA TYR A 75 5.20 -7.80 -14.81
C TYR A 75 4.29 -8.94 -15.26
N GLY A 76 3.16 -8.62 -15.89
CA GLY A 76 2.18 -9.57 -16.41
C GLY A 76 1.38 -10.33 -15.35
N THR A 77 1.81 -10.35 -14.09
CA THR A 77 1.14 -11.09 -13.00
C THR A 77 1.35 -10.43 -11.64
N TYR A 78 0.43 -10.71 -10.70
CA TYR A 78 0.60 -10.41 -9.28
C TYR A 78 1.40 -11.50 -8.55
N ALA A 79 2.30 -12.24 -9.21
CA ALA A 79 3.04 -13.32 -8.56
C ALA A 79 4.04 -12.80 -7.51
N VAL A 80 4.47 -13.69 -6.60
CA VAL A 80 5.56 -13.42 -5.64
C VAL A 80 6.82 -13.04 -6.42
N ARG A 81 7.50 -11.97 -6.00
CA ARG A 81 8.70 -11.41 -6.65
C ARG A 81 9.99 -11.80 -5.95
N ALA A 82 11.12 -11.60 -6.62
CA ALA A 82 12.45 -11.84 -6.08
C ALA A 82 12.66 -13.30 -5.62
N LYS A 83 12.20 -14.24 -6.46
CA LYS A 83 12.46 -15.67 -6.24
C LYS A 83 13.81 -16.11 -6.79
N ASP A 84 14.25 -15.49 -7.87
CA ASP A 84 15.58 -15.70 -8.41
C ASP A 84 16.58 -14.71 -7.80
N THR A 85 17.86 -15.09 -7.87
CA THR A 85 18.97 -14.33 -7.27
C THR A 85 19.11 -12.94 -7.89
N ALA A 86 18.85 -12.79 -9.20
CA ALA A 86 19.04 -11.51 -9.88
C ALA A 86 18.00 -10.46 -9.45
N GLU A 87 16.72 -10.86 -9.36
CA GLU A 87 15.67 -10.01 -8.83
C GLU A 87 15.89 -9.70 -7.34
N ALA A 88 16.35 -10.67 -6.55
CA ALA A 88 16.66 -10.46 -5.14
C ALA A 88 17.81 -9.46 -4.95
N ASP A 89 18.90 -9.60 -5.72
CA ASP A 89 20.03 -8.68 -5.67
C ASP A 89 19.64 -7.29 -6.16
N LYS A 90 18.75 -7.18 -7.18
CA LYS A 90 18.21 -5.87 -7.60
C LYS A 90 17.42 -5.23 -6.47
N LEU A 91 16.52 -5.97 -5.82
CA LEU A 91 15.71 -5.44 -4.72
C LEU A 91 16.57 -4.92 -3.57
N ILE A 92 17.64 -5.64 -3.21
CA ILE A 92 18.58 -5.20 -2.18
C ILE A 92 19.28 -3.90 -2.61
N ARG A 93 19.80 -3.84 -3.84
CA ARG A 93 20.42 -2.61 -4.36
C ARG A 93 19.44 -1.44 -4.37
N ASP A 94 18.22 -1.65 -4.85
CA ASP A 94 17.17 -0.63 -4.86
C ASP A 94 16.84 -0.14 -3.44
N ALA A 95 16.80 -1.05 -2.46
CA ALA A 95 16.54 -0.69 -1.06
C ALA A 95 17.64 0.24 -0.52
N HIS A 96 18.91 -0.11 -0.73
CA HIS A 96 20.05 0.73 -0.36
C HIS A 96 20.01 2.09 -1.08
N LEU A 97 19.70 2.11 -2.38
CA LEU A 97 19.57 3.37 -3.13
C LEU A 97 18.48 4.28 -2.57
N LEU A 98 17.33 3.73 -2.17
CA LEU A 98 16.24 4.50 -1.58
C LEU A 98 16.62 5.05 -0.20
N GLU A 99 17.31 4.24 0.63
CA GLU A 99 17.83 4.71 1.92
C GLU A 99 18.87 5.82 1.74
N GLU A 100 19.85 5.62 0.86
CA GLU A 100 20.89 6.62 0.53
C GLU A 100 20.29 7.92 -0.01
N ALA A 101 19.19 7.85 -0.77
CA ALA A 101 18.50 9.04 -1.26
C ALA A 101 17.80 9.83 -0.15
N GLY A 102 17.46 9.17 0.98
CA GLY A 102 16.80 9.78 2.14
C GLY A 102 15.34 9.38 2.34
N CYS A 103 14.88 8.27 1.76
CA CYS A 103 13.57 7.72 2.11
C CYS A 103 13.52 7.37 3.60
N PHE A 104 12.41 7.68 4.28
CA PHE A 104 12.30 7.44 5.73
C PHE A 104 11.85 6.02 6.08
N GLY A 105 11.46 5.21 5.10
CA GLY A 105 11.01 3.83 5.26
C GLY A 105 10.66 3.21 3.91
N ILE A 106 10.50 1.89 3.88
CA ILE A 106 10.21 1.15 2.64
C ILE A 106 9.13 0.09 2.90
N VAL A 107 8.14 0.03 2.01
CA VAL A 107 7.20 -1.08 1.93
C VAL A 107 7.83 -2.22 1.12
N LEU A 108 7.78 -3.44 1.66
CA LEU A 108 8.17 -4.67 0.97
C LEU A 108 6.92 -5.51 0.71
N GLU A 109 6.53 -5.64 -0.55
CA GLU A 109 5.31 -6.37 -0.95
C GLU A 109 5.62 -7.70 -1.64
N LYS A 110 5.04 -8.77 -1.09
CA LYS A 110 4.96 -10.09 -1.72
C LYS A 110 6.31 -10.66 -2.20
N ILE A 111 7.30 -10.64 -1.31
CA ILE A 111 8.64 -11.22 -1.50
C ILE A 111 8.90 -12.38 -0.51
N PRO A 112 9.92 -13.24 -0.74
CA PRO A 112 10.32 -14.26 0.22
C PRO A 112 10.64 -13.67 1.60
N ALA A 113 10.13 -14.29 2.66
CA ALA A 113 10.33 -13.82 4.03
C ALA A 113 11.80 -13.79 4.46
N THR A 114 12.62 -14.69 3.92
CA THR A 114 14.08 -14.70 4.15
C THR A 114 14.77 -13.49 3.52
N LEU A 115 14.31 -13.06 2.34
CA LEU A 115 14.82 -11.86 1.67
C LEU A 115 14.38 -10.60 2.42
N ALA A 116 13.10 -10.51 2.81
CA ALA A 116 12.61 -9.38 3.60
C ALA A 116 13.39 -9.21 4.91
N LYS A 117 13.64 -10.32 5.62
CA LYS A 117 14.49 -10.33 6.82
C LYS A 117 15.89 -9.81 6.54
N ARG A 118 16.49 -10.25 5.43
CA ARG A 118 17.83 -9.82 5.04
C ARG A 118 17.87 -8.31 4.82
N VAL A 119 16.94 -7.77 4.02
CA VAL A 119 16.84 -6.32 3.75
C VAL A 119 16.63 -5.54 5.04
N ALA A 120 15.70 -5.97 5.91
CA ALA A 120 15.44 -5.31 7.19
C ALA A 120 16.65 -5.30 8.14
N ASN A 121 17.55 -6.28 8.04
CA ASN A 121 18.78 -6.32 8.83
C ASN A 121 19.92 -5.48 8.22
N GLU A 122 19.87 -5.17 6.93
CA GLU A 122 20.91 -4.42 6.22
C GLU A 122 20.68 -2.90 6.28
N LEU A 123 19.41 -2.46 6.36
CA LEU A 123 19.03 -1.04 6.37
C LEU A 123 18.77 -0.54 7.80
N THR A 124 18.86 0.78 7.98
CA THR A 124 18.59 1.48 9.24
C THR A 124 17.17 2.07 9.31
N ILE A 125 16.54 2.29 8.15
CA ILE A 125 15.17 2.82 8.06
C ILE A 125 14.11 1.71 8.22
N PRO A 126 12.91 2.01 8.77
CA PRO A 126 11.86 1.02 8.98
C PRO A 126 11.35 0.32 7.70
N MET A 127 11.29 -1.01 7.75
CA MET A 127 10.67 -1.86 6.74
C MET A 127 9.22 -2.23 7.11
N ILE A 128 8.28 -1.97 6.20
CA ILE A 128 6.87 -2.29 6.37
C ILE A 128 6.50 -3.44 5.42
N GLY A 129 6.13 -4.59 5.97
CA GLY A 129 5.80 -5.77 5.17
C GLY A 129 4.32 -5.88 4.80
N ILE A 130 4.06 -6.35 3.59
CA ILE A 130 2.76 -6.92 3.20
C ILE A 130 3.01 -8.19 2.38
N GLY A 131 2.72 -9.35 2.97
CA GLY A 131 3.10 -10.63 2.38
C GLY A 131 4.62 -10.85 2.26
N ALA A 132 5.41 -10.17 3.10
CA ALA A 132 6.87 -10.28 3.18
C ALA A 132 7.35 -11.03 4.45
N GLY A 133 6.45 -11.66 5.21
CA GLY A 133 6.78 -12.30 6.50
C GLY A 133 6.84 -11.30 7.67
N GLY A 134 7.08 -11.82 8.88
CA GLY A 134 7.04 -11.04 10.13
C GLY A 134 8.40 -10.60 10.67
N GLN A 135 9.46 -10.71 9.88
CA GLN A 135 10.84 -10.33 10.27
C GLN A 135 11.20 -8.97 9.65
N VAL A 136 10.30 -8.01 9.82
CA VAL A 136 10.38 -6.60 9.39
C VAL A 136 9.79 -5.74 10.52
N ASP A 137 9.99 -4.43 10.49
CA ASP A 137 9.66 -3.53 11.60
C ASP A 137 8.16 -3.25 11.77
N GLY A 138 7.40 -3.34 10.69
CA GLY A 138 5.95 -3.13 10.71
C GLY A 138 5.22 -3.93 9.64
N GLN A 139 3.89 -3.84 9.66
CA GLN A 139 3.01 -4.55 8.72
C GLN A 139 1.94 -3.62 8.19
N VAL A 140 1.51 -3.84 6.95
CA VAL A 140 0.37 -3.15 6.34
C VAL A 140 -0.57 -4.16 5.69
N LEU A 141 -1.88 -3.88 5.77
CA LEU A 141 -2.93 -4.59 5.07
C LEU A 141 -3.93 -3.57 4.53
N VAL A 142 -4.60 -3.93 3.43
CA VAL A 142 -5.74 -3.16 2.92
C VAL A 142 -6.91 -3.37 3.88
N ILE A 143 -7.55 -2.27 4.31
CA ILE A 143 -8.57 -2.31 5.36
C ILE A 143 -9.80 -3.15 4.95
N GLN A 144 -10.22 -3.05 3.68
CA GLN A 144 -11.35 -3.80 3.14
C GLN A 144 -11.08 -5.31 3.16
N ASP A 145 -9.84 -5.71 2.83
CA ASP A 145 -9.41 -7.10 2.82
C ASP A 145 -9.34 -7.66 4.23
N MET A 146 -8.72 -6.92 5.16
CA MET A 146 -8.57 -7.37 6.55
C MET A 146 -9.92 -7.43 7.28
N LEU A 147 -10.89 -6.60 6.91
CA LEU A 147 -12.25 -6.63 7.46
C LEU A 147 -13.18 -7.60 6.72
N GLY A 148 -12.70 -8.27 5.66
CA GLY A 148 -13.47 -9.27 4.93
C GLY A 148 -14.71 -8.68 4.24
N MET A 149 -14.60 -7.47 3.67
CA MET A 149 -15.72 -6.82 2.95
C MET A 149 -16.07 -7.54 1.63
N SER A 150 -15.13 -8.26 1.04
CA SER A 150 -15.32 -9.14 -0.12
C SER A 150 -14.73 -10.52 0.15
N LYS A 151 -15.27 -11.55 -0.52
CA LYS A 151 -14.77 -12.93 -0.46
C LYS A 151 -13.88 -13.30 -1.65
N GLU A 152 -13.86 -12.49 -2.71
CA GLU A 152 -13.17 -12.80 -3.97
C GLU A 152 -11.64 -12.75 -3.84
N PHE A 153 -11.12 -11.84 -3.02
CA PHE A 153 -9.69 -11.70 -2.77
C PHE A 153 -9.29 -12.41 -1.48
N SER A 154 -8.43 -13.43 -1.60
CA SER A 154 -7.97 -14.24 -0.46
C SER A 154 -6.52 -14.70 -0.63
N PRO A 155 -5.55 -13.78 -0.74
CA PRO A 155 -4.16 -14.16 -0.87
C PRO A 155 -3.67 -14.82 0.43
N ARG A 156 -2.70 -15.73 0.31
CA ARG A 156 -2.15 -16.50 1.44
C ARG A 156 -1.62 -15.63 2.59
N PHE A 157 -1.20 -14.39 2.33
CA PHE A 157 -0.68 -13.49 3.36
C PHE A 157 -1.77 -12.75 4.16
N LEU A 158 -3.02 -12.76 3.72
CA LEU A 158 -4.10 -12.01 4.34
C LEU A 158 -4.66 -12.76 5.54
N ARG A 159 -4.70 -12.08 6.70
CA ARG A 159 -5.55 -12.47 7.82
C ARG A 159 -6.80 -11.60 7.82
N ARG A 160 -7.97 -12.23 7.83
CA ARG A 160 -9.25 -11.55 8.07
C ARG A 160 -9.51 -11.47 9.57
N TYR A 161 -9.83 -10.27 10.04
CA TYR A 161 -10.20 -9.97 11.42
C TYR A 161 -11.71 -9.81 11.59
N ALA A 162 -12.46 -9.70 10.49
CA ALA A 162 -13.92 -9.72 10.45
C ALA A 162 -14.41 -10.38 9.16
N ASP A 163 -15.70 -10.74 9.11
CA ASP A 163 -16.42 -11.16 7.89
C ASP A 163 -17.58 -10.18 7.64
N LEU A 164 -17.22 -8.95 7.28
CA LEU A 164 -18.23 -7.92 6.99
C LEU A 164 -19.08 -8.26 5.78
N HIS A 165 -18.56 -9.04 4.82
CA HIS A 165 -19.37 -9.53 3.71
C HIS A 165 -20.60 -10.28 4.22
N THR A 166 -20.43 -11.24 5.13
CA THR A 166 -21.57 -12.01 5.67
C THR A 166 -22.52 -11.09 6.45
N VAL A 167 -22.00 -10.25 7.34
CA VAL A 167 -22.81 -9.31 8.14
C VAL A 167 -23.63 -8.38 7.25
N MET A 168 -23.02 -7.78 6.23
CA MET A 168 -23.71 -6.89 5.30
C MET A 168 -24.75 -7.65 4.47
N THR A 169 -24.41 -8.86 4.01
CA THR A 169 -25.32 -9.69 3.21
C THR A 169 -26.59 -10.03 3.99
N GLU A 170 -26.43 -10.46 5.24
CA GLU A 170 -27.55 -10.79 6.12
C GLU A 170 -28.42 -9.56 6.44
N ALA A 171 -27.79 -8.43 6.78
CA ALA A 171 -28.52 -7.19 7.05
C ALA A 171 -29.33 -6.69 5.84
N ILE A 172 -28.76 -6.76 4.64
CA ILE A 172 -29.46 -6.38 3.40
C ILE A 172 -30.60 -7.36 3.10
N GLN A 173 -30.42 -8.66 3.31
CA GLN A 173 -31.48 -9.65 3.14
C GLN A 173 -32.63 -9.45 4.13
N GLN A 174 -32.31 -9.11 5.38
CA GLN A 174 -33.32 -8.79 6.39
C GLN A 174 -34.11 -7.54 5.99
N TYR A 175 -33.43 -6.46 5.64
CA TYR A 175 -34.08 -5.25 5.14
C TYR A 175 -35.01 -5.52 3.95
N VAL A 176 -34.56 -6.33 2.98
CA VAL A 176 -35.40 -6.73 1.83
C VAL A 176 -36.63 -7.51 2.29
N THR A 177 -36.49 -8.38 3.30
CA THR A 177 -37.61 -9.13 3.89
C THR A 177 -38.60 -8.19 4.57
N ASP A 178 -38.13 -7.27 5.40
CA ASP A 178 -38.95 -6.33 6.16
C ASP A 178 -39.76 -5.41 5.23
N VAL A 179 -39.13 -4.89 4.17
CA VAL A 179 -39.81 -4.08 3.14
C VAL A 179 -40.87 -4.90 2.40
N LYS A 180 -40.55 -6.13 1.97
CA LYS A 180 -41.50 -6.98 1.24
C LYS A 180 -42.70 -7.40 2.08
N ASN A 181 -42.49 -7.55 3.39
CA ASN A 181 -43.55 -7.89 4.32
C ASN A 181 -44.29 -6.65 4.85
N SER A 182 -43.90 -5.43 4.43
CA SER A 182 -44.40 -4.16 4.96
C SER A 182 -44.22 -4.02 6.49
N ASP A 183 -43.21 -4.68 7.04
CA ASP A 183 -42.78 -4.52 8.44
C ASP A 183 -41.89 -3.27 8.61
N PHE A 184 -41.24 -2.84 7.52
CA PHE A 184 -40.52 -1.57 7.45
C PHE A 184 -41.06 -0.66 6.33
N PRO A 185 -41.35 0.63 6.60
CA PRO A 185 -41.42 1.24 7.93
C PRO A 185 -42.69 0.78 8.69
N ASN A 186 -42.58 0.61 10.02
CA ASN A 186 -43.73 0.38 10.91
C ASN A 186 -44.23 1.69 11.57
N GLU A 187 -45.20 1.58 12.49
CA GLU A 187 -45.81 2.73 13.20
C GLU A 187 -44.81 3.62 13.95
N LYS A 188 -43.65 3.09 14.36
CA LYS A 188 -42.60 3.87 15.06
C LYS A 188 -41.62 4.55 14.10
N GLU A 189 -41.72 4.26 12.81
CA GLU A 189 -40.77 4.67 11.76
C GLU A 189 -41.42 5.61 10.74
N GLN A 190 -42.56 6.22 11.11
CA GLN A 190 -43.31 7.18 10.29
C GLN A 190 -43.77 8.38 11.14
N TYR A 191 -44.05 9.51 10.48
CA TYR A 191 -44.58 10.75 11.08
C TYR A 191 -46.07 10.93 10.79
#